data_AF-A0A950MMK1-F1
#
_entry.id   AF-A0A950MMK1-F1
#
_cell.length_a   1.000
_cell.length_b   1.000
_cell.length_c   1.000
_cell.angle_alpha   90.00
_cell.angle_beta   90.00
_cell.angle_gamma   90.00
#
_symmetry.space_group_name_H-M   'P 1'
#
loop_
_entity.id
_entity.type
_entity.pdbx_description
1 polymer ?
#
loop_
_entity_poly.entity_id
_entity_poly.type
_entity_poly.pdbx_seq_one_letter_code
_entity_poly.pdbx_strand_id
1 'polypeptide(L)' 'VRPFGLTYSRFIDGLGKAGVAVDRKVLSDLAIREPAAFEAIVGQAKAALAA' A
#
# COMPACT_ATOMS: atom_id res chain seq x y z
N VAL A 1 -2.39 -4.07 -5.95
CA VAL A 1 -1.78 -2.74 -6.22
C VAL A 1 -1.56 -2.41 -7.70
N ARG A 2 -1.48 -3.39 -8.61
CA ARG A 2 -1.37 -3.13 -10.07
C ARG A 2 -2.44 -2.19 -10.66
N PRO A 3 -3.73 -2.27 -10.26
CA PRO A 3 -4.74 -1.31 -10.72
C PRO A 3 -4.42 0.14 -10.37
N PHE A 4 -3.66 0.36 -9.30
CA PHE A 4 -3.21 1.68 -8.87
C PHE A 4 -1.88 2.10 -9.51
N GLY A 5 -1.37 1.40 -10.53
CA GLY A 5 -0.11 1.73 -11.21
C GLY A 5 1.16 1.38 -10.42
N LEU A 6 1.06 0.55 -9.38
CA LEU A 6 2.21 0.08 -8.60
C LEU A 6 2.41 -1.42 -8.73
N THR A 7 3.67 -1.86 -8.77
CA THR A 7 4.02 -3.26 -8.52
C THR A 7 3.99 -3.55 -7.03
N TYR A 8 3.83 -4.81 -6.65
CA TYR A 8 3.83 -5.21 -5.24
C TYR A 8 5.12 -4.78 -4.53
N SER A 9 6.28 -5.00 -5.15
CA SER A 9 7.58 -4.61 -4.58
C SER A 9 7.69 -3.10 -4.36
N ARG A 10 7.27 -2.27 -5.33
CA ARG A 10 7.26 -0.80 -5.16
C ARG A 10 6.32 -0.37 -4.06
N PHE A 11 5.14 -0.98 -3.98
CA PHE A 11 4.19 -0.67 -2.90
C PHE A 11 4.75 -0.99 -1.52
N ILE A 12 5.39 -2.15 -1.34
CA ILE A 12 6.04 -2.51 -0.06
C ILE A 12 7.21 -1.58 0.26
N ASP A 13 8.03 -1.21 -0.74
CA ASP A 13 9.09 -0.20 -0.58
C ASP A 13 8.51 1.16 -0.11
N GLY A 14 7.43 1.61 -0.74
CA GLY A 14 6.73 2.84 -0.36
C GLY A 14 6.17 2.81 1.06
N LEU A 15 5.62 1.68 1.49
CA LEU A 15 5.15 1.52 2.87
C LEU A 15 6.31 1.53 3.88
N GLY A 16 7.44 0.90 3.55
CA GLY A 16 8.65 0.99 4.34
C GLY A 16 9.17 2.42 4.49
N LYS A 17 9.20 3.18 3.40
CA LYS A 17 9.59 4.60 3.38
C LYS A 17 8.62 5.50 4.13
N ALA A 18 7.32 5.17 4.11
CA ALA A 18 6.29 5.84 4.89
C ALA A 18 6.35 5.49 6.39
N GLY A 19 7.22 4.57 6.82
CA GLY A 19 7.29 4.09 8.19
C GLY A 19 6.08 3.24 8.61
N VAL A 20 5.29 2.77 7.64
CA VAL A 20 4.09 1.98 7.90
C VAL A 20 4.48 0.51 8.05
N ALA A 21 4.44 0.03 9.30
CA ALA A 21 4.59 -1.40 9.58
C ALA A 21 3.33 -2.15 9.12
N VAL A 22 3.46 -2.98 8.09
CA VAL A 22 2.34 -3.70 7.48
C VAL A 22 2.47 -5.21 7.63
N ASP A 23 1.44 -5.81 8.21
CA ASP A 23 1.22 -7.24 8.14
C ASP A 23 0.56 -7.59 6.80
N ARG A 24 1.22 -8.45 6.01
CA ARG A 24 0.78 -8.85 4.67
C ARG A 24 -0.55 -9.61 4.69
N LYS A 25 -0.89 -10.33 5.76
CA LYS A 25 -2.19 -10.99 5.92
C LYS A 25 -3.30 -9.96 6.08
N VAL A 26 -3.12 -9.03 7.02
CA VAL A 26 -4.09 -7.96 7.29
C VAL A 26 -4.28 -7.11 6.04
N LEU A 27 -3.20 -6.79 5.34
CA LEU A 27 -3.25 -5.98 4.12
C LEU A 27 -3.99 -6.67 2.97
N SER A 28 -3.91 -8.00 2.89
CA SER A 28 -4.67 -8.77 1.89
C SER A 28 -6.16 -8.85 2.24
N ASP A 29 -6.49 -9.05 3.51
CA ASP A 29 -7.88 -9.03 4.00
C ASP A 29 -8.51 -7.63 3.82
N LEU A 30 -7.76 -6.58 4.16
CA LEU A 30 -8.18 -5.19 3.99
C LEU A 30 -8.44 -4.85 2.52
N ALA A 31 -7.60 -5.33 1.60
CA ALA A 31 -7.81 -5.12 0.17
C ALA A 31 -9.14 -5.73 -0.35
N ILE A 32 -9.64 -6.78 0.32
CA ILE A 32 -10.87 -7.49 -0.05
C ILE A 32 -12.07 -6.87 0.66
N ARG A 33 -11.96 -6.58 1.95
CA ARG A 33 -13.07 -6.13 2.81
C ARG A 33 -13.29 -4.62 2.73
N GLU A 34 -12.22 -3.84 2.64
CA GLU A 34 -12.27 -2.38 2.72
C GLU A 34 -11.39 -1.74 1.62
N PRO A 35 -11.87 -1.75 0.36
CA PRO A 35 -11.11 -1.22 -0.77
C PRO A 35 -10.78 0.27 -0.61
N ALA A 36 -11.64 1.06 0.04
CA ALA A 36 -11.40 2.48 0.30
C ALA A 36 -10.22 2.71 1.27
N ALA A 37 -10.15 1.93 2.35
CA ALA A 37 -9.03 1.98 3.29
C ALA A 37 -7.72 1.54 2.61
N PHE A 38 -7.80 0.49 1.79
CA PHE A 38 -6.66 0.02 1.00
C PHE A 38 -6.15 1.08 0.01
N GLU A 39 -7.05 1.81 -0.65
CA GLU A 39 -6.68 2.90 -1.55
C GLU A 39 -5.95 4.04 -0.83
N ALA A 40 -6.38 4.41 0.38
CA ALA A 40 -5.67 5.40 1.20
C ALA A 40 -4.23 4.97 1.54
N ILE A 41 -4.04 3.70 1.90
CA ILE A 41 -2.70 3.12 2.16
C ILE A 41 -1.85 3.14 0.90
N VAL A 42 -2.42 2.80 -0.26
CA VAL A 42 -1.75 2.91 -1.55
C VAL A 42 -1.36 4.36 -1.87
N GLY A 43 -2.21 5.32 -1.53
CA GLY A 43 -1.90 6.75 -1.64
C GLY A 43 -0.69 7.17 -0.79
N GLN A 44 -0.66 6.75 0.48
CA GLN A 44 0.50 7.00 1.35
C GLN A 44 1.79 6.38 0.82
N ALA A 45 1.72 5.12 0.37
CA ALA A 45 2.87 4.44 -0.22
C ALA A 45 3.37 5.15 -1.50
N LYS A 46 2.47 5.68 -2.33
CA LYS A 46 2.83 6.48 -3.51
C LYS A 46 3.51 7.79 -3.13
N ALA A 47 2.96 8.51 -2.15
CA ALA A 47 3.53 9.78 -1.70
C ALA A 47 4.95 9.57 -1.16
N ALA A 48 5.17 8.53 -0.37
CA ALA A 48 6.49 8.18 0.16
C ALA A 48 7.49 7.65 -0.89
N LEU A 49 7.03 7.21 -2.07
CA LEU A 49 7.89 6.85 -3.19
C LEU A 49 8.28 8.05 -4.07
N ALA A 50 7.50 9.13 -4.01
CA ALA A 50 7.73 10.36 -4.77
C ALA A 50 8.57 11.37 -3.99
N ALA A 51 8.68 11.20 -2.67
CA ALA A 51 9.63 11.87 -1.79
C ALA A 51 11.03 11.24 -1.90
#